data_AF-A0A2G1BNU4-F1
#
_entry.id   AF-A0A2G1BNU4-F1
#
_cell.length_a   1.000
_cell.length_b   1.000
_cell.length_c   1.000
_cell.angle_alpha   90.00
_cell.angle_beta   90.00
_cell.angle_gamma   90.00
#
_symmetry.space_group_name_H-M   'P 1'
#
loop_
_entity.id
_entity.type
_entity.pdbx_description
1 polymer ?
#
loop_
_entity_poly.entity_id
_entity_poly.type
_entity_poly.pdbx_seq_one_letter_code
_entity_poly.pdbx_strand_id
1 'polypeptide(L)'
;LPQATVARVLGVLGLISMGFLSFTLFTSNPFERILPAPADGRDLNPLLHDFGMIIHPPMLYMGYVGFSVAFAFAIAALIEGRLDAAWAKWSRPWTLLAWVFLTLGIFLGSFWAYYE
;
A
#
# COMPACT_ATOMS: atom_id res chain seq x y z
N LEU A 1 10.35 18.19 -10.32
CA LEU A 1 11.40 17.39 -9.65
C LEU A 1 12.58 17.23 -10.61
N PRO A 2 13.83 17.32 -10.14
CA PRO A 2 15.00 16.96 -10.95
C PRO A 2 14.91 15.50 -11.44
N GLN A 3 15.38 15.20 -12.65
CA GLN A 3 15.27 13.85 -13.22
C GLN A 3 16.01 12.80 -12.39
N ALA A 4 17.17 13.14 -11.82
CA ALA A 4 17.91 12.24 -10.94
C ALA A 4 17.10 11.83 -9.69
N THR A 5 16.39 12.78 -9.07
CA THR A 5 15.52 12.51 -7.92
C THR A 5 14.35 11.62 -8.32
N VAL A 6 13.71 11.86 -9.48
CA VAL A 6 12.63 11.01 -9.98
C VAL A 6 13.12 9.58 -10.21
N ALA A 7 14.26 9.40 -10.87
CA ALA A 7 14.85 8.08 -11.11
C ALA A 7 15.14 7.33 -9.80
N ARG A 8 15.66 8.01 -8.77
CA ARG A 8 15.89 7.43 -7.44
C ARG A 8 14.58 7.03 -6.76
N VAL A 9 13.57 7.89 -6.77
CA VAL A 9 12.25 7.59 -6.18
C VAL A 9 11.62 6.37 -6.86
N LEU A 10 11.60 6.35 -8.19
CA LEU A 10 11.09 5.21 -8.96
C LEU A 10 11.92 3.94 -8.74
N GLY A 11 13.23 4.06 -8.57
CA GLY A 11 14.11 2.95 -8.23
C GLY A 11 13.77 2.33 -6.88
N VAL A 12 13.55 3.15 -5.84
CA VAL A 12 13.15 2.66 -4.51
C VAL A 12 11.76 2.02 -4.57
N LEU A 13 10.79 2.63 -5.26
CA LEU A 13 9.48 2.03 -5.46
C LEU A 13 9.57 0.71 -6.22
N GLY A 14 10.42 0.64 -7.24
CA GLY A 14 10.69 -0.58 -8.00
C GLY A 14 11.28 -1.69 -7.14
N LEU A 15 12.19 -1.38 -6.21
CA LEU A 15 12.72 -2.36 -5.25
C LEU A 15 11.63 -2.89 -4.30
N ILE A 16 10.76 -2.02 -3.82
CA ILE A 16 9.61 -2.41 -2.98
C ILE A 16 8.68 -3.34 -3.79
N SER A 17 8.31 -2.94 -5.00
CA SER A 17 7.47 -3.75 -5.90
C SER A 17 8.11 -5.09 -6.23
N MET A 18 9.42 -5.13 -6.49
CA MET A 18 10.16 -6.37 -6.73
C MET A 18 10.09 -7.29 -5.51
N GLY A 19 10.19 -6.76 -4.29
CA GLY A 19 10.01 -7.52 -3.06
C GLY A 19 8.62 -8.16 -2.97
N PHE A 20 7.56 -7.38 -3.15
CA PHE A 20 6.18 -7.89 -3.16
C PHE A 20 5.94 -8.93 -4.26
N LEU A 21 6.42 -8.68 -5.48
CA LEU A 21 6.29 -9.63 -6.59
C LEU A 21 7.04 -10.93 -6.30
N SER A 22 8.24 -10.85 -5.72
CA SER A 22 9.00 -12.04 -5.33
C SER A 22 8.27 -12.84 -4.25
N PHE A 23 7.75 -12.18 -3.22
CA PHE A 23 6.93 -12.83 -2.19
C PHE A 23 5.69 -13.52 -2.79
N THR A 24 4.96 -12.82 -3.67
CA THR A 24 3.82 -13.40 -4.39
C THR A 24 4.24 -14.62 -5.21
N LEU A 25 5.34 -14.57 -5.96
CA LEU A 25 5.75 -15.69 -6.82
C LEU A 25 6.23 -16.92 -6.04
N PHE A 26 6.99 -16.71 -4.95
CA PHE A 26 7.67 -17.79 -4.25
C PHE A 26 7.00 -18.27 -2.97
N THR A 27 6.13 -17.45 -2.36
CA THR A 27 5.53 -17.76 -1.05
C THR A 27 4.00 -17.79 -1.07
N SER A 28 3.36 -16.90 -1.83
CA SER A 28 1.89 -16.76 -1.83
C SER A 28 1.34 -16.66 -3.25
N ASN A 29 1.68 -17.64 -4.08
CA ASN A 29 1.36 -17.60 -5.50
C ASN A 29 -0.15 -17.83 -5.72
N PRO A 30 -0.90 -16.81 -6.15
CA PRO A 30 -2.35 -16.93 -6.31
C PRO A 30 -2.74 -17.80 -7.52
N PHE A 31 -1.77 -18.18 -8.36
CA PHE A 31 -1.96 -19.03 -9.52
C PHE A 31 -1.62 -20.51 -9.25
N GLU A 32 -1.31 -20.87 -8.00
CA GLU A 32 -1.22 -22.28 -7.62
C GLU A 32 -2.53 -23.00 -7.93
N ARG A 33 -2.42 -24.12 -8.64
CA ARG A 33 -3.58 -24.87 -9.09
C ARG A 33 -4.09 -25.75 -7.98
N ILE A 34 -5.38 -25.64 -7.69
CA ILE A 34 -6.10 -26.57 -6.84
C ILE A 34 -6.56 -27.74 -7.73
N LEU A 35 -6.06 -28.95 -7.45
CA LEU A 35 -6.45 -30.18 -8.16
C LEU A 35 -6.91 -31.23 -7.14
N PRO A 36 -8.12 -31.81 -7.29
CA PRO A 36 -9.12 -31.50 -8.32
C PRO A 36 -9.72 -30.10 -8.14
N ALA A 37 -10.17 -29.50 -9.24
CA ALA A 37 -10.85 -28.20 -9.19
C ALA A 37 -12.17 -28.36 -8.41
N PRO A 38 -12.46 -27.48 -7.44
CA PRO A 38 -13.73 -27.52 -6.73
C PRO A 38 -14.86 -27.17 -7.70
N ALA A 39 -16.03 -27.80 -7.50
CA ALA A 39 -17.20 -27.58 -8.37
C ALA A 39 -17.69 -26.13 -8.32
N ASP A 40 -17.60 -25.51 -7.14
CA ASP A 40 -17.88 -24.09 -6.90
C ASP A 40 -16.66 -23.41 -6.28
N GLY A 41 -16.50 -22.11 -6.55
CA GLY A 41 -15.46 -21.30 -5.92
C GLY A 41 -15.69 -21.13 -4.41
N ARG A 42 -14.64 -20.74 -3.68
CA ARG A 42 -14.83 -20.29 -2.30
C ARG A 42 -15.61 -18.99 -2.35
N ASP A 43 -16.73 -18.93 -1.66
CA ASP A 43 -17.48 -17.69 -1.47
C ASP A 43 -16.61 -16.65 -0.74
N LEU A 44 -17.07 -15.42 -0.68
CA LEU A 44 -16.46 -14.41 0.17
C LEU A 44 -16.43 -14.92 1.62
N ASN A 45 -15.40 -14.50 2.37
CA ASN A 45 -15.43 -14.68 3.81
C ASN A 45 -16.75 -14.04 4.32
N PRO A 46 -17.55 -14.71 5.17
CA PRO A 46 -18.83 -14.17 5.65
C PRO A 46 -18.72 -12.75 6.24
N LEU A 47 -17.57 -12.39 6.81
CA LEU A 47 -17.28 -11.04 7.31
C LEU A 47 -17.26 -9.97 6.20
N LEU A 48 -16.91 -10.35 4.97
CA LEU A 48 -16.85 -9.47 3.80
C LEU A 48 -18.21 -9.34 3.09
N HIS A 49 -19.30 -9.84 3.67
CA HIS A 49 -20.65 -9.54 3.17
C HIS A 49 -21.17 -8.20 3.68
N ASP A 50 -20.58 -7.69 4.76
CA ASP A 50 -20.87 -6.36 5.26
C ASP A 50 -20.11 -5.27 4.48
N PHE A 51 -20.81 -4.19 4.11
CA PHE A 51 -20.26 -3.10 3.32
C PHE A 51 -19.08 -2.37 3.97
N GLY A 52 -19.12 -2.17 5.29
CA GLY A 52 -18.03 -1.57 6.04
C GLY A 52 -16.78 -2.45 6.06
N MET A 53 -16.94 -3.76 6.21
CA MET A 53 -15.83 -4.73 6.11
C MET A 53 -15.28 -4.90 4.69
N ILE A 54 -16.06 -4.56 3.66
CA ILE A 54 -15.56 -4.46 2.28
C ILE A 54 -14.71 -3.19 2.08
N ILE A 55 -15.11 -2.06 2.64
CA ILE A 55 -14.45 -0.75 2.41
C ILE A 55 -13.26 -0.52 3.34
N HIS A 56 -13.32 -0.99 4.58
CA HIS A 56 -12.27 -0.76 5.56
C HIS A 56 -10.89 -1.23 5.07
N PRO A 57 -10.72 -2.49 4.60
CA PRO A 57 -9.40 -2.98 4.18
C PRO A 57 -8.80 -2.18 3.01
N PRO A 58 -9.52 -1.86 1.92
CA PRO A 58 -8.99 -0.99 0.86
C PRO A 58 -8.53 0.38 1.36
N MET A 59 -9.27 1.04 2.24
CA MET A 59 -8.89 2.35 2.79
C MET A 59 -7.60 2.26 3.60
N LEU A 60 -7.52 1.26 4.47
CA LEU A 60 -6.34 1.03 5.30
C LEU A 60 -5.12 0.66 4.45
N TYR A 61 -5.28 -0.22 3.46
CA TYR A 61 -4.23 -0.61 2.53
C TYR A 61 -3.74 0.56 1.67
N MET A 62 -4.65 1.39 1.14
CA MET A 62 -4.27 2.60 0.39
C MET A 62 -3.42 3.54 1.25
N GLY A 63 -3.73 3.66 2.54
CA GLY A 63 -2.91 4.40 3.49
C GLY A 63 -1.50 3.81 3.63
N TYR A 64 -1.40 2.53 4.01
CA TYR A 64 -0.11 1.85 4.21
C TYR A 64 0.76 1.83 2.96
N VAL A 65 0.18 1.44 1.82
CA VAL A 65 0.90 1.41 0.54
C VAL A 65 1.25 2.83 0.09
N GLY A 66 0.37 3.81 0.29
CA GLY A 66 0.63 5.22 -0.06
C GLY A 66 1.86 5.78 0.65
N PHE A 67 2.13 5.39 1.90
CA PHE A 67 3.34 5.80 2.63
C PHE A 67 4.65 5.28 2.00
N SER A 68 4.60 4.26 1.14
CA SER A 68 5.78 3.84 0.36
C SER A 68 6.34 4.96 -0.52
N VAL A 69 5.50 5.86 -1.02
CA VAL A 69 5.93 7.00 -1.82
C VAL A 69 6.68 8.01 -0.95
N ALA A 70 6.14 8.33 0.23
CA ALA A 70 6.81 9.21 1.19
C ALA A 70 8.17 8.64 1.63
N PHE A 71 8.22 7.34 1.89
CA PHE A 71 9.47 6.62 2.16
C PHE A 71 10.45 6.70 0.98
N ALA A 72 9.99 6.48 -0.26
CA ALA A 72 10.84 6.55 -1.45
C ALA A 72 11.45 7.94 -1.65
N PHE A 73 10.69 9.01 -1.39
CA PHE A 73 11.23 10.38 -1.37
C PHE A 73 12.32 10.57 -0.31
N ALA A 74 12.11 10.04 0.90
CA ALA A 74 13.10 10.13 1.98
C ALA A 74 14.39 9.38 1.62
N ILE A 75 14.29 8.14 1.12
CA ILE A 75 15.46 7.37 0.68
C ILE A 75 16.17 8.04 -0.49
N ALA A 76 15.42 8.55 -1.48
CA ALA A 76 16.02 9.27 -2.60
C ALA A 76 16.82 10.50 -2.15
N ALA A 77 16.30 11.26 -1.17
CA ALA A 77 16.99 12.41 -0.58
C ALA A 77 18.25 12.00 0.18
N LEU A 78 18.22 10.88 0.92
CA LEU A 78 19.38 10.32 1.61
C LEU A 78 20.47 9.87 0.63
N ILE A 79 20.09 9.18 -0.45
CA ILE A 79 21.02 8.77 -1.52
C ILE A 79 21.63 10.01 -2.22
N GLU A 80 20.83 11.06 -2.41
CA GLU A 80 21.28 12.31 -3.02
C GLU A 80 22.17 13.14 -2.08
N GLY A 81 22.10 12.90 -0.77
CA GLY A 81 22.79 13.69 0.26
C GLY A 81 22.25 15.12 0.41
N ARG A 82 21.04 15.40 -0.11
CA ARG A 82 20.43 16.74 -0.11
C ARG A 82 19.03 16.68 0.52
N LEU A 83 18.94 17.13 1.76
CA LEU A 83 17.70 17.19 2.55
C LEU A 83 17.14 18.63 2.57
N ASP A 84 17.00 19.24 1.39
CA ASP A 84 16.53 20.62 1.26
C ASP A 84 14.99 20.76 1.42
N ALA A 85 14.48 21.99 1.50
CA ALA A 85 13.02 22.19 1.60
C ALA A 85 12.25 21.70 0.34
N ALA A 86 12.95 21.46 -0.78
CA ALA A 86 12.31 21.05 -2.02
C ALA A 86 11.76 19.62 -1.92
N TRP A 87 12.50 18.65 -1.35
CA TRP A 87 11.98 17.28 -1.21
C TRP A 87 10.72 17.23 -0.33
N ALA A 88 10.69 18.01 0.76
CA ALA A 88 9.53 18.09 1.64
C ALA A 88 8.29 18.66 0.92
N LYS A 89 8.47 19.65 0.04
CA LYS A 89 7.38 20.20 -0.78
C LYS A 89 6.80 19.16 -1.73
N TRP A 90 7.64 18.33 -2.33
CA TRP A 90 7.22 17.30 -3.28
C TRP A 90 6.63 16.06 -2.62
N SER A 91 7.12 15.66 -1.44
CA SER A 91 6.59 14.52 -0.69
C SER A 91 5.25 14.82 -0.02
N ARG A 92 5.02 16.07 0.41
CA ARG A 92 3.82 16.50 1.16
C ARG A 92 2.47 16.04 0.57
N PRO A 93 2.13 16.27 -0.72
CA PRO A 93 0.82 15.85 -1.24
C PRO A 93 0.62 14.33 -1.15
N TRP A 94 1.68 13.54 -1.40
CA TRP A 94 1.64 12.09 -1.31
C TRP A 94 1.49 11.61 0.13
N THR A 95 2.25 12.20 1.06
CA THR A 95 2.13 11.92 2.49
C THR A 95 0.74 12.25 3.02
N LEU A 96 0.17 13.39 2.62
CA LEU A 96 -1.18 13.78 3.04
C LEU A 96 -2.25 12.84 2.48
N LEU A 97 -2.13 12.43 1.21
CA LEU A 97 -3.06 11.48 0.61
C LEU A 97 -3.03 10.14 1.38
N ALA A 98 -1.83 9.59 1.59
CA ALA A 98 -1.65 8.37 2.37
C ALA A 98 -2.20 8.51 3.80
N TRP A 99 -1.94 9.64 4.45
CA TRP A 99 -2.44 9.94 5.78
C TRP A 99 -3.97 10.02 5.85
N VAL A 100 -4.63 10.66 4.88
CA VAL A 100 -6.10 10.72 4.82
C VAL A 100 -6.69 9.33 4.69
N PHE A 101 -6.18 8.51 3.76
CA PHE A 101 -6.65 7.14 3.59
C PHE A 101 -6.43 6.28 4.85
N LEU A 102 -5.25 6.38 5.45
CA LEU A 102 -4.96 5.67 6.70
C LEU A 102 -5.89 6.12 7.84
N THR A 103 -6.13 7.42 7.97
CA THR A 103 -7.03 7.99 8.99
C THR A 103 -8.44 7.47 8.81
N LEU A 104 -8.97 7.49 7.59
CA LEU A 104 -10.29 6.94 7.28
C LEU A 104 -10.35 5.42 7.52
N GLY A 105 -9.30 4.68 7.13
CA GLY A 105 -9.18 3.26 7.39
C GLY A 105 -9.24 2.93 8.87
N ILE A 106 -8.42 3.60 9.70
CA ILE A 106 -8.43 3.43 11.16
C ILE A 106 -9.80 3.81 11.74
N PHE A 107 -10.39 4.93 11.31
CA PHE A 107 -11.70 5.35 11.79
C PHE A 107 -12.79 4.31 11.49
N LEU A 108 -12.87 3.82 10.25
CA LEU A 108 -13.84 2.80 9.85
C LEU A 108 -13.62 1.49 10.61
N GLY A 109 -12.36 1.10 10.83
CA GLY A 109 -12.02 -0.10 11.59
C GLY A 109 -12.41 0.01 13.05
N SER A 110 -12.14 1.16 13.68
CA SER A 110 -12.57 1.44 15.06
C SER A 110 -14.09 1.46 15.18
N PHE A 111 -14.80 2.12 14.25
CA PHE A 111 -16.26 2.16 14.25
C PHE A 111 -16.85 0.74 14.24
N TRP A 112 -16.33 -0.13 13.37
CA TRP A 112 -16.76 -1.52 13.27
C TRP A 112 -16.41 -2.39 14.48
N ALA A 113 -15.24 -2.18 15.08
CA ALA A 113 -14.82 -2.93 16.26
C ALA A 113 -15.76 -2.74 17.48
N TYR A 114 -16.51 -1.64 17.49
CA TYR A 114 -17.52 -1.32 18.51
C TYR A 114 -18.94 -1.31 17.96
N TYR A 115 -19.13 -1.82 16.74
CA TYR A 115 -20.45 -2.03 16.17
C TYR A 115 -20.95 -3.37 16.72
N GLU A 116 -21.93 -3.32 17.62
CA GLU A 116 -22.64 -4.49 18.16
C GLU A 116 -23.69 -5.02 17.17
#